data_AF-A0A6G0WAH9-F1
#
_entry.id   AF-A0A6G0WAH9-F1
#
_cell.length_a   1.000
_cell.length_b   1.000
_cell.length_c   1.000
_cell.angle_alpha   90.00
_cell.angle_beta   90.00
_cell.angle_gamma   90.00
#
_symmetry.space_group_name_H-M   'P 1'
#
loop_
_entity.id
_entity.type
_entity.pdbx_description
1 polymer ?
#
loop_
_entity_poly.entity_id
_entity_poly.type
_entity_poly.pdbx_seq_one_letter_code
_entity_poly.pdbx_strand_id
1 'polypeptide(L)'
;MALGGIAEESLSNIKTVHMFNAMETMADKYMAALLRTQQAGVKKGLAVGVGTGIMYFMMLCTYAVGMYYGAVRITNDQLGDTPCTGDNCYDGGRVIIVFFAIVMGAMALGQAGPSIQALTTARSAQLDG
;
A
#
# COMPACT_ATOMS: atom_id res chain seq x y z
N MET A 1 21.00 -2.30 1.33
CA MET A 1 21.80 -3.25 2.15
C MET A 1 23.28 -2.89 2.23
N ALA A 2 23.85 -2.05 1.35
CA ALA A 2 25.31 -1.82 1.31
C ALA A 2 25.89 -0.88 2.39
N LEU A 3 25.12 0.06 2.95
CA LEU A 3 25.64 1.03 3.94
C LEU A 3 25.97 0.41 5.30
N GLY A 4 25.13 -0.52 5.77
CA GLY A 4 25.31 -1.18 7.06
C GLY A 4 26.58 -2.05 7.08
N GLY A 5 26.83 -2.81 6.02
CA GLY A 5 28.03 -3.66 5.93
C GLY A 5 29.34 -2.87 5.89
N ILE A 6 29.39 -1.73 5.19
CA ILE A 6 30.59 -0.87 5.15
C ILE A 6 30.85 -0.21 6.52
N ALA A 7 29.79 0.20 7.22
CA ALA A 7 29.91 0.75 8.57
C ALA A 7 30.38 -0.31 9.59
N GLU A 8 29.83 -1.52 9.51
CA GLU A 8 30.17 -2.64 10.38
C GLU A 8 31.63 -3.09 10.18
N GLU A 9 32.06 -3.20 8.92
CA GLU A 9 33.45 -3.54 8.57
C GLU A 9 34.44 -2.45 9.02
N SER A 10 34.08 -1.17 8.85
CA SER A 10 34.92 -0.03 9.26
C SER A 10 35.02 0.12 10.78
N LEU A 11 33.94 -0.15 11.53
CA LEU A 11 33.94 -0.16 12.99
C LEU A 11 34.76 -1.32 13.56
N SER A 12 34.68 -2.49 12.93
CA SER A 12 35.45 -3.68 13.33
C SER A 12 36.97 -3.48 13.16
N ASN A 13 37.40 -2.71 12.13
CA ASN A 13 38.81 -2.49 11.81
C ASN A 13 39.34 -1.07 12.16
N ILE A 14 38.71 -0.37 13.10
CA ILE A 14 39.00 1.05 13.40
C ILE A 14 40.49 1.34 13.73
N LYS A 15 41.19 0.43 14.42
CA LYS A 15 42.63 0.58 14.70
C LYS A 15 43.49 0.57 13.44
N THR A 16 43.13 -0.25 12.45
CA THR A 16 43.86 -0.39 11.19
C THR A 16 43.58 0.81 10.27
N VAL A 17 42.34 1.28 10.21
CA VAL A 17 41.94 2.48 9.43
C VAL A 17 42.64 3.74 9.94
N HIS A 18 42.78 3.87 11.27
CA HIS A 18 43.46 5.00 11.90
C HIS A 18 44.98 5.00 11.67
N MET A 19 45.60 3.82 11.56
CA MET A 19 47.04 3.68 11.26
C MET A 19 47.39 3.96 9.79
N PHE A 20 46.45 3.79 8.86
CA PHE A 20 46.65 4.07 7.43
C PHE A 20 46.16 5.46 6.99
N ASN A 21 45.68 6.31 7.91
CA ASN A 21 45.06 7.61 7.58
C ASN A 21 43.93 7.50 6.53
N ALA A 22 43.28 6.33 6.44
CA ALA A 22 42.30 6.01 5.40
C ALA A 22 40.86 6.45 5.77
N MET A 23 40.72 7.25 6.83
CA MET A 23 39.44 7.78 7.30
C MET A 23 38.77 8.66 6.25
N GLU A 24 39.54 9.51 5.56
CA GLU A 24 39.02 10.43 4.53
C GLU A 24 38.42 9.63 3.36
N THR A 25 39.15 8.64 2.85
CA THR A 25 38.69 7.74 1.78
C THR A 25 37.43 6.96 2.14
N MET A 26 37.28 6.52 3.39
CA MET A 26 36.07 5.83 3.86
C MET A 26 34.90 6.80 4.05
N ALA A 27 35.16 8.02 4.54
CA ALA A 27 34.15 9.07 4.65
C ALA A 27 33.59 9.47 3.28
N ASP A 28 34.45 9.61 2.27
CA ASP A 28 34.04 9.88 0.88
C ASP A 28 33.17 8.76 0.30
N LYS A 29 33.58 7.49 0.50
CA LYS A 29 32.77 6.34 0.08
C LYS A 29 31.42 6.30 0.77
N TYR A 30 31.37 6.62 2.06
CA TYR A 30 30.13 6.69 2.82
C TYR A 30 29.22 7.81 2.30
N MET A 31 29.76 9.02 2.07
CA MET A 31 29.03 10.14 1.46
C MET A 31 28.47 9.79 0.07
N ALA A 32 29.29 9.18 -0.79
CA ALA A 32 28.86 8.77 -2.13
C ALA A 32 27.72 7.73 -2.09
N ALA A 33 27.81 6.75 -1.18
CA ALA A 33 26.76 5.76 -0.98
C ALA A 33 25.49 6.38 -0.39
N LEU A 34 25.62 7.35 0.52
CA LEU A 34 24.50 8.06 1.16
C LEU A 34 23.71 8.89 0.13
N LEU A 35 24.39 9.67 -0.72
CA LEU A 35 23.76 10.41 -1.82
C LEU A 35 22.95 9.50 -2.74
N ARG A 36 23.51 8.32 -3.09
CA ARG A 36 22.83 7.35 -3.94
C ARG A 36 21.59 6.76 -3.27
N THR A 37 21.66 6.45 -1.98
CA THR A 37 20.50 5.98 -1.21
C THR A 37 19.45 7.06 -0.98
N GLN A 38 19.86 8.32 -0.82
CA GLN A 38 18.95 9.45 -0.67
C GLN A 38 18.13 9.66 -1.94
N GLN A 39 18.75 9.66 -3.12
CA GLN A 39 18.02 9.78 -4.39
C GLN A 39 17.08 8.60 -4.62
N ALA A 40 17.49 7.37 -4.28
CA ALA A 40 16.63 6.19 -4.34
C ALA A 40 15.46 6.31 -3.34
N GLY A 41 15.71 6.83 -2.14
CA GLY A 41 14.72 7.08 -1.11
C GLY A 41 13.68 8.12 -1.53
N VAL A 42 14.09 9.21 -2.17
CA VAL A 42 13.18 10.24 -2.69
C VAL A 42 12.28 9.67 -3.79
N LYS A 43 12.85 8.93 -4.76
CA LYS A 43 12.06 8.28 -5.83
C LYS A 43 11.09 7.24 -5.25
N LYS A 44 11.54 6.44 -4.29
CA LYS A 44 10.68 5.46 -3.60
C LYS A 44 9.57 6.14 -2.80
N GLY A 45 9.89 7.21 -2.07
CA GLY A 45 8.94 7.99 -1.30
C GLY A 45 7.85 8.60 -2.18
N LEU A 46 8.22 9.15 -3.34
CA LEU A 46 7.27 9.64 -4.33
C LEU A 46 6.38 8.50 -4.87
N ALA A 47 6.98 7.37 -5.25
CA ALA A 47 6.23 6.23 -5.77
C ALA A 47 5.21 5.68 -4.75
N VAL A 48 5.61 5.57 -3.48
CA VAL A 48 4.72 5.14 -2.39
C VAL A 48 3.65 6.19 -2.13
N GLY A 49 4.02 7.47 -2.03
CA GLY A 49 3.09 8.56 -1.78
C GLY A 49 2.02 8.69 -2.87
N VAL A 50 2.41 8.63 -4.15
CA VAL A 50 1.48 8.63 -5.28
C VAL A 50 0.59 7.39 -5.27
N GLY A 51 1.15 6.21 -5.02
CA GLY A 51 0.38 4.97 -4.92
C GLY A 51 -0.68 5.02 -3.83
N THR A 52 -0.29 5.45 -2.62
CA THR A 52 -1.21 5.61 -1.50
C THR A 52 -2.25 6.70 -1.77
N GLY A 53 -1.85 7.83 -2.35
CA GLY A 53 -2.76 8.92 -2.70
C GLY A 53 -3.84 8.49 -3.71
N ILE A 54 -3.45 7.77 -4.76
CA ILE A 54 -4.38 7.23 -5.77
C ILE A 54 -5.35 6.23 -5.13
N MET A 55 -4.87 5.35 -4.24
CA MET A 55 -5.72 4.40 -3.51
C MET A 55 -6.80 5.11 -2.68
N TYR A 56 -6.41 6.14 -1.90
CA TYR A 56 -7.38 6.92 -1.12
C TYR A 56 -8.33 7.73 -2.01
N PHE A 57 -7.85 8.28 -3.12
CA PHE A 57 -8.69 8.99 -4.08
C PHE A 57 -9.77 8.07 -4.68
N MET A 58 -9.39 6.87 -5.15
CA MET A 58 -10.36 5.90 -5.67
C MET A 58 -11.38 5.46 -4.61
N MET A 59 -10.95 5.29 -3.36
CA MET A 59 -11.84 4.95 -2.25
C MET A 59 -12.91 6.03 -2.04
N LEU A 60 -12.49 7.30 -1.97
CA LEU A 60 -13.41 8.42 -1.82
C LEU A 60 -14.34 8.58 -3.02
N CYS A 61 -13.84 8.41 -4.25
CA CYS A 61 -14.67 8.40 -5.46
C CYS A 61 -15.72 7.30 -5.42
N THR A 62 -15.36 6.08 -5.02
CA THR A 62 -16.29 4.95 -4.92
C THR A 62 -17.41 5.25 -3.93
N TYR A 63 -17.07 5.88 -2.80
CA TYR A 63 -18.05 6.29 -1.80
C TYR A 63 -18.99 7.37 -2.32
N ALA A 64 -18.46 8.38 -3.01
CA ALA A 64 -19.27 9.43 -3.62
C ALA A 64 -20.21 8.91 -4.71
N VAL A 65 -19.70 8.07 -5.63
CA VAL A 65 -20.50 7.49 -6.71
C VAL A 65 -21.56 6.52 -6.17
N GLY A 66 -21.21 5.68 -5.19
CA GLY A 66 -22.15 4.75 -4.56
C GLY A 66 -23.31 5.46 -3.87
N MET A 67 -23.00 6.53 -3.11
CA MET A 67 -24.02 7.38 -2.47
C MET A 67 -24.88 8.12 -3.50
N TYR A 68 -24.28 8.72 -4.53
CA TYR A 68 -25.02 9.44 -5.57
C TYR A 68 -25.96 8.51 -6.34
N TYR A 69 -25.45 7.37 -6.82
CA TYR A 69 -26.25 6.41 -7.56
C TYR A 69 -27.34 5.77 -6.70
N GLY A 70 -27.03 5.48 -5.43
CA GLY A 70 -28.01 5.04 -4.44
C GLY A 70 -29.14 6.06 -4.25
N ALA A 71 -28.79 7.33 -4.04
CA ALA A 71 -29.77 8.40 -3.85
C ALA A 71 -30.65 8.63 -5.08
N VAL A 72 -30.09 8.61 -6.29
CA VAL A 72 -30.85 8.73 -7.55
C VAL A 72 -31.81 7.55 -7.72
N ARG A 73 -31.39 6.32 -7.42
CA ARG A 73 -32.26 5.14 -7.47
C ARG A 73 -33.41 5.23 -6.48
N ILE A 74 -33.12 5.57 -5.22
CA ILE A 74 -34.13 5.69 -4.16
C ILE A 74 -35.15 6.78 -4.51
N THR A 75 -34.70 7.94 -5.01
CA THR A 75 -35.60 9.05 -5.38
C THR A 75 -36.47 8.71 -6.58
N ASN A 76 -35.96 7.98 -7.59
CA ASN A 76 -36.79 7.55 -8.72
C ASN A 76 -37.83 6.48 -8.32
N ASP A 77 -37.50 5.55 -7.43
CA ASP A 77 -38.43 4.49 -6.99
C ASP A 77 -39.47 4.95 -5.94
N GLN A 78 -39.12 5.93 -5.10
CA GLN A 78 -39.96 6.43 -4.00
C GLN A 78 -40.73 7.72 -4.35
N LEU A 79 -40.19 8.55 -5.26
CA LEU A 79 -40.69 9.90 -5.56
C LEU A 79 -41.04 10.11 -7.05
N GLY A 80 -40.84 9.11 -7.93
CA GLY A 80 -41.16 9.18 -9.36
C GLY A 80 -42.62 8.83 -9.70
N ASP A 81 -43.02 9.08 -10.96
CA ASP A 81 -44.40 8.95 -11.48
C ASP A 81 -45.03 7.54 -11.35
N THR A 82 -44.23 6.50 -11.05
CA THR A 82 -44.69 5.14 -10.73
C THR A 82 -44.01 4.64 -9.46
N PRO A 83 -44.60 4.82 -8.27
CA PRO A 83 -43.99 4.36 -7.03
C PRO A 83 -43.88 2.84 -7.01
N CYS A 84 -42.67 2.35 -6.73
CA CYS A 84 -42.43 0.93 -6.59
C CYS A 84 -43.26 0.37 -5.42
N THR A 85 -44.11 -0.63 -5.72
CA THR A 85 -44.93 -1.32 -4.72
C THR A 85 -44.65 -2.82 -4.82
N GLY A 86 -43.61 -3.29 -4.10
CA GLY A 86 -43.22 -4.70 -4.05
C GLY A 86 -41.92 -4.97 -3.27
N ASP A 87 -41.51 -6.23 -3.15
CA ASP A 87 -40.30 -6.66 -2.40
C ASP A 87 -38.94 -6.21 -3.00
N ASN A 88 -38.96 -5.68 -4.22
CA ASN A 88 -37.76 -5.29 -4.96
C ASN A 88 -37.49 -3.77 -4.94
N CYS A 89 -38.21 -3.01 -4.12
CA CYS A 89 -37.99 -1.57 -4.02
C CYS A 89 -36.62 -1.25 -3.40
N TYR A 90 -36.00 -0.20 -3.92
CA TYR A 90 -34.74 0.31 -3.42
C TYR A 90 -34.99 1.15 -2.17
N ASP A 91 -34.72 0.57 -1.01
CA ASP A 91 -34.73 1.26 0.27
C ASP A 91 -33.33 1.74 0.66
N GLY A 92 -33.25 2.86 1.38
CA GLY A 92 -31.98 3.41 1.87
C GLY A 92 -31.18 2.42 2.70
N GLY A 93 -31.85 1.60 3.51
CA GLY A 93 -31.21 0.54 4.29
C GLY A 93 -30.55 -0.51 3.39
N ARG A 94 -31.25 -0.98 2.34
CA ARG A 94 -30.74 -2.01 1.44
C ARG A 94 -29.48 -1.56 0.69
N VAL A 95 -29.44 -0.30 0.26
CA VAL A 95 -28.26 0.30 -0.39
C VAL A 95 -27.06 0.34 0.54
N ILE A 96 -27.27 0.76 1.80
CA ILE A 96 -26.21 0.84 2.81
C ILE A 96 -25.66 -0.56 3.15
N ILE A 97 -26.53 -1.56 3.31
CA ILE A 97 -26.11 -2.94 3.63
C ILE A 97 -25.25 -3.53 2.50
N VAL A 98 -25.67 -3.36 1.24
CA VAL A 98 -24.89 -3.83 0.08
C VAL A 98 -23.54 -3.13 0.01
N PHE A 99 -23.50 -1.82 0.28
CA PHE A 99 -22.26 -1.05 0.30
C PHE A 99 -21.27 -1.59 1.35
N PHE A 100 -21.70 -1.78 2.59
CA PHE A 100 -20.84 -2.34 3.64
C PHE A 100 -20.41 -3.78 3.35
N ALA A 101 -21.30 -4.61 2.78
CA ALA A 101 -20.96 -5.98 2.39
C ALA A 101 -19.83 -6.02 1.34
N ILE A 102 -19.88 -5.14 0.34
CA ILE A 102 -18.83 -5.02 -0.68
C ILE A 102 -17.50 -4.57 -0.05
N VAL A 103 -17.53 -3.57 0.84
CA VAL A 103 -16.30 -3.06 1.51
C VAL A 103 -15.68 -4.14 2.39
N MET A 104 -16.47 -4.82 3.22
CA MET A 104 -16.00 -5.92 4.08
C MET A 104 -15.46 -7.09 3.24
N GLY A 105 -16.13 -7.43 2.15
CA GLY A 105 -15.67 -8.47 1.22
C GLY A 105 -14.34 -8.11 0.54
N ALA A 106 -14.20 -6.85 0.10
CA ALA A 106 -12.96 -6.35 -0.47
C ALA A 106 -11.80 -6.34 0.55
N MET A 107 -12.07 -5.98 1.81
CA MET A 107 -11.07 -6.05 2.89
C MET A 107 -10.63 -7.49 3.16
N ALA A 108 -11.59 -8.45 3.21
CA ALA A 108 -11.27 -9.86 3.39
C ALA A 108 -10.38 -10.40 2.26
N LEU A 109 -10.65 -10.02 1.01
CA LEU A 109 -9.79 -10.34 -0.14
C LEU A 109 -8.42 -9.66 -0.05
N GLY A 110 -8.37 -8.39 0.38
CA GLY A 110 -7.11 -7.64 0.54
C GLY A 110 -6.19 -8.27 1.58
N GLN A 111 -6.75 -8.76 2.69
CA GLN A 111 -5.99 -9.47 3.74
C GLN A 111 -5.59 -10.90 3.34
N ALA A 112 -6.19 -11.48 2.30
CA ALA A 112 -5.77 -12.79 1.78
C ALA A 112 -4.39 -12.75 1.11
N GLY A 113 -3.92 -11.56 0.68
CA GLY A 113 -2.61 -11.35 0.07
C GLY A 113 -1.44 -11.94 0.89
N PRO A 114 -1.21 -11.51 2.15
CA PRO A 114 -0.14 -12.07 3.00
C PRO A 114 -0.28 -13.57 3.28
N SER A 115 -1.51 -14.09 3.41
CA SER A 115 -1.76 -15.53 3.57
C SER A 115 -1.34 -16.33 2.33
N ILE A 116 -1.62 -15.81 1.13
CA ILE A 116 -1.18 -16.40 -0.13
C ILE A 116 0.36 -16.31 -0.26
N GLN A 117 0.95 -15.17 0.11
CA GLN A 117 2.40 -14.98 0.06
C GLN A 117 3.15 -15.96 0.99
N ALA A 118 2.63 -16.21 2.19
CA ALA A 118 3.21 -17.18 3.11
C ALA A 118 3.21 -18.61 2.52
N LEU A 119 2.11 -18.99 1.85
CA LEU A 119 2.01 -20.28 1.14
C LEU A 119 2.99 -20.37 -0.04
N THR A 120 3.14 -19.29 -0.83
CA THR A 120 4.07 -19.29 -1.96
C THR A 120 5.53 -19.41 -1.50
N THR A 121 5.92 -18.72 -0.42
CA THR A 121 7.29 -18.79 0.12
C THR A 121 7.59 -20.16 0.73
N ALA A 122 6.62 -20.77 1.42
CA ALA A 122 6.75 -22.13 1.93
C ALA A 122 6.94 -23.16 0.80
N ARG A 123 6.18 -23.02 -0.29
CA ARG A 123 6.30 -23.88 -1.48
C ARG A 123 7.64 -23.73 -2.19
N SER A 124 8.13 -22.49 -2.38
CA SER A 124 9.42 -22.26 -3.05
C SER A 124 10.60 -22.80 -2.24
N ALA A 125 10.58 -22.64 -0.91
CA ALA A 125 11.64 -23.14 -0.04
C ALA A 125 11.73 -24.69 -0.02
N GLN A 126 10.64 -25.38 -0.34
CA GLN A 126 10.57 -26.85 -0.34
C GLN A 126 11.02 -27.47 -1.67
N LEU A 127 11.11 -26.69 -2.74
CA LEU A 127 11.54 -27.11 -4.09
C LEU A 127 13.03 -26.84 -4.36
N ASP A 128 13.66 -25.98 -3.57
CA ASP A 128 15.08 -25.60 -3.66
C ASP A 128 16.02 -26.46 -2.78
N GLY A 129 15.52 -27.56 -2.19
CA GLY A 129 16.23 -28.44 -1.26
C GLY A 129 16.28 -29.90 -1.71
#